data_AF-A0AA44MV67-F1
#
_entry.id   AF-A0AA44MV67-F1
#
_cell.length_a   1.000
_cell.length_b   1.000
_cell.length_c   1.000
_cell.angle_alpha   90.00
_cell.angle_beta   90.00
_cell.angle_gamma   90.00
#
_symmetry.space_group_name_H-M   'P 1'
#
loop_
_entity.id
_entity.type
_entity.pdbx_description
1 polymer ?
#
loop_
_entity_poly.entity_id
_entity_poly.type
_entity_poly.pdbx_seq_one_letter_code
_entity_poly.pdbx_strand_id
1 'polypeptide(L)'
;MTKIYSSIAVKKGLFTLFLLFIYVLGSRIILPFVDLNTKDFLGGSTAYLAFSAALTGGNLRSLSIFSVGLSPWMSAMILWQMFSYSEK
;
A
#
# COMPACT_ATOMS: atom_id res chain seq x y z
N MET A 1 37.87 3.35 1.23
CA MET A 1 36.48 3.65 1.67
C MET A 1 35.40 3.25 0.64
N THR A 2 35.69 2.38 -0.35
CA THR A 2 34.74 2.03 -1.44
C THR A 2 34.09 0.65 -1.31
N LYS A 3 34.45 -0.16 -0.30
CA LYS A 3 34.00 -1.55 -0.17
C LYS A 3 32.52 -1.74 0.21
N ILE A 4 31.85 -0.68 0.69
CA ILE A 4 30.44 -0.76 1.14
C ILE A 4 29.48 -0.88 -0.06
N TYR A 5 29.75 -0.19 -1.17
CA TYR A 5 28.87 -0.21 -2.36
C TYR A 5 28.88 -1.55 -3.13
N SER A 6 29.90 -2.38 -2.92
CA SER A 6 29.97 -3.72 -3.54
C SER A 6 29.23 -4.79 -2.76
N SER A 7 28.73 -4.49 -1.55
CA SER A 7 28.00 -5.46 -0.75
C SER A 7 26.63 -5.75 -1.38
N ILE A 8 26.30 -7.03 -1.51
CA ILE A 8 25.00 -7.50 -2.03
C ILE A 8 23.82 -6.82 -1.30
N ALA A 9 24.02 -6.46 -0.03
CA ALA A 9 23.04 -5.77 0.80
C ALA A 9 22.74 -4.35 0.30
N VAL A 10 23.74 -3.59 -0.16
CA VAL A 10 23.55 -2.22 -0.65
C VAL A 10 22.84 -2.22 -1.99
N LYS A 11 23.17 -3.16 -2.90
CA LYS A 11 22.43 -3.32 -4.17
C LYS A 11 20.96 -3.67 -3.93
N LYS A 12 20.68 -4.64 -3.04
CA LYS A 12 19.30 -5.01 -2.70
C LYS A 12 18.55 -3.89 -1.99
N GLY A 13 19.21 -3.18 -1.07
CA GLY A 13 18.65 -2.04 -0.35
C GLY A 13 18.28 -0.87 -1.27
N LEU A 14 19.14 -0.55 -2.23
CA LEU A 14 18.85 0.46 -3.27
C LEU A 14 17.64 0.07 -4.12
N PHE A 15 17.53 -1.21 -4.50
CA PHE A 15 16.38 -1.70 -5.25
C PHE A 15 15.07 -1.63 -4.44
N THR A 16 15.09 -2.03 -3.17
CA THR A 16 13.91 -1.89 -2.29
C THR A 16 13.52 -0.42 -2.10
N LEU A 17 14.50 0.47 -1.96
CA LEU A 17 14.25 1.91 -1.84
C LEU A 17 13.64 2.49 -3.12
N PHE A 18 14.10 2.02 -4.28
CA PHE A 18 13.54 2.40 -5.58
C PHE A 18 12.09 1.94 -5.76
N LEU A 19 11.74 0.72 -5.34
CA LEU A 19 10.34 0.26 -5.34
C LEU A 19 9.47 1.10 -4.40
N LEU A 20 10.00 1.44 -3.22
CA LEU A 20 9.30 2.30 -2.26
C LEU A 20 9.09 3.70 -2.83
N PHE A 21 10.05 4.22 -3.59
CA PHE A 21 9.91 5.49 -4.31
C PHE A 21 8.79 5.46 -5.34
N ILE A 22 8.67 4.39 -6.13
CA ILE A 22 7.56 4.20 -7.08
C ILE A 22 6.22 4.15 -6.34
N TYR A 23 6.16 3.44 -5.21
CA TYR A 23 4.95 3.39 -4.38
C TYR A 23 4.54 4.78 -3.88
N VAL A 24 5.49 5.58 -3.39
CA VAL A 24 5.21 6.94 -2.93
C VAL A 24 4.75 7.83 -4.09
N LEU A 25 5.40 7.78 -5.25
CA LEU A 25 4.96 8.52 -6.45
C LEU A 25 3.55 8.12 -6.87
N GLY A 26 3.26 6.84 -6.91
CA GLY A 26 1.95 6.31 -7.23
C GLY A 26 0.87 6.76 -6.26
N SER A 27 1.18 6.82 -4.96
CA SER A 27 0.25 7.29 -3.93
C SER A 27 -0.13 8.77 -4.06
N ARG A 28 0.62 9.55 -4.85
CA ARG A 28 0.29 10.95 -5.17
C ARG A 28 -0.66 11.07 -6.35
N ILE A 29 -0.81 10.01 -7.15
CA ILE A 29 -1.74 9.98 -8.28
C ILE A 29 -3.13 9.71 -7.72
N ILE A 30 -3.89 10.78 -7.52
CA ILE A 30 -5.29 10.74 -7.10
C ILE A 30 -6.15 10.07 -8.17
N LEU A 31 -7.18 9.37 -7.72
CA LEU A 31 -8.13 8.74 -8.62
C LEU A 31 -8.94 9.84 -9.34
N PRO A 32 -9.02 9.82 -10.69
CA PRO A 32 -9.99 10.64 -11.38
C PRO A 32 -11.39 10.20 -10.95
N PHE A 33 -12.35 11.13 -10.89
CA PHE A 33 -13.75 10.88 -10.51
C PHE A 33 -14.05 10.67 -9.02
N VAL A 34 -13.11 10.97 -8.11
CA VAL A 34 -13.35 10.97 -6.66
C VAL A 34 -13.29 12.39 -6.10
N ASP A 35 -14.37 12.83 -5.45
CA ASP A 35 -14.44 14.16 -4.85
C ASP A 35 -14.02 14.15 -3.38
N LEU A 36 -12.73 14.44 -3.14
CA LEU A 36 -12.10 14.47 -1.81
C LEU A 36 -12.49 15.70 -0.97
N ASN A 37 -13.22 16.65 -1.54
CA ASN A 37 -13.57 17.92 -0.90
C ASN A 37 -14.92 17.88 -0.18
N THR A 38 -15.60 16.74 -0.19
CA THR A 38 -16.89 16.57 0.49
C THR A 38 -16.67 16.52 2.01
N LYS A 39 -17.32 17.41 2.76
CA LYS A 39 -17.21 17.51 4.23
C LYS A 39 -17.59 16.20 4.95
N ASP A 40 -18.35 15.33 4.28
CA ASP A 40 -18.73 13.99 4.76
C ASP A 40 -17.53 13.02 4.88
N PHE A 41 -16.42 13.30 4.20
CA PHE A 41 -15.20 12.52 4.34
C PHE A 41 -14.53 12.70 5.72
N LEU A 42 -14.89 13.75 6.46
CA LEU A 42 -14.41 14.03 7.82
C LEU A 42 -15.41 13.64 8.92
N GLY A 43 -16.54 13.01 8.56
CA GLY A 43 -17.50 12.47 9.52
C GLY A 43 -16.90 11.34 10.36
N GLY A 44 -17.41 11.14 11.58
CA GLY A 44 -16.85 10.20 12.57
C GLY A 44 -16.73 8.73 12.07
N SER A 45 -17.65 8.28 11.22
CA SER A 45 -17.58 6.94 10.61
C SER A 45 -16.44 6.82 9.59
N THR A 46 -16.26 7.83 8.73
CA THR A 46 -15.20 7.86 7.73
C THR A 46 -13.81 7.96 8.36
N ALA A 47 -13.68 8.66 9.49
CA ALA A 47 -12.43 8.72 10.25
C ALA A 47 -12.03 7.35 10.81
N TYR A 48 -12.99 6.57 11.34
CA TYR A 48 -12.74 5.21 11.82
C TYR A 48 -12.35 4.27 10.68
N LEU A 49 -13.02 4.37 9.53
CA LEU A 49 -12.67 3.60 8.32
C LEU A 49 -11.28 3.97 7.78
N ALA A 50 -10.94 5.26 7.74
CA ALA A 50 -9.61 5.70 7.32
C ALA A 50 -8.53 5.20 8.28
N PHE A 51 -8.80 5.16 9.58
CA PHE A 51 -7.89 4.61 10.58
C PHE A 51 -7.72 3.09 10.42
N SER A 52 -8.81 2.33 10.28
CA SER A 52 -8.73 0.87 10.09
C SER A 52 -8.03 0.50 8.78
N ALA A 53 -8.24 1.27 7.72
CA ALA A 53 -7.49 1.11 6.47
C ALA A 53 -6.00 1.45 6.64
N ALA A 54 -5.65 2.49 7.41
CA ALA A 54 -4.25 2.80 7.72
C ALA A 54 -3.56 1.67 8.48
N LEU A 55 -4.24 0.99 9.40
CA LEU A 55 -3.73 -0.18 10.10
C LEU A 55 -3.43 -1.37 9.17
N THR A 56 -4.20 -1.51 8.08
CA THR A 56 -4.01 -2.56 7.07
C THR A 56 -3.11 -2.14 5.91
N GLY A 57 -2.47 -0.96 6.00
CA GLY A 57 -1.53 -0.44 5.01
C GLY A 57 -2.17 0.29 3.83
N GLY A 58 -3.46 0.63 3.93
CA GLY A 58 -4.18 1.49 3.00
C GLY A 58 -4.20 2.96 3.43
N ASN A 59 -4.37 3.88 2.48
CA ASN A 59 -4.56 5.29 2.72
C ASN A 59 -5.87 5.77 2.09
N LEU A 60 -6.95 5.72 2.87
CA LEU A 60 -8.25 6.24 2.42
C LEU A 60 -8.32 7.77 2.55
N ARG A 61 -7.47 8.41 3.37
CA ARG A 61 -7.50 9.86 3.60
C ARG A 61 -7.15 10.67 2.35
N SER A 62 -6.40 10.07 1.43
CA SER A 62 -6.16 10.60 0.10
C SER A 62 -6.30 9.46 -0.91
N LEU A 63 -7.48 9.37 -1.54
CA LEU A 63 -7.78 8.29 -2.48
C LEU A 63 -6.90 8.42 -3.75
N SER A 64 -5.87 7.58 -3.79
CA SER A 64 -4.94 7.34 -4.89
C SER A 64 -5.08 5.93 -5.47
N ILE A 65 -4.37 5.67 -6.57
CA ILE A 65 -4.31 4.34 -7.21
C ILE A 65 -3.80 3.26 -6.22
N PHE A 66 -3.00 3.65 -5.22
CA PHE A 66 -2.47 2.75 -4.19
C PHE A 66 -3.17 2.90 -2.82
N SER A 67 -4.39 3.41 -2.78
CA SER A 67 -5.15 3.61 -1.52
C SER A 67 -5.36 2.35 -0.72
N VAL A 68 -5.52 1.21 -1.39
CA VAL A 68 -5.76 -0.08 -0.72
C VAL A 68 -4.42 -0.76 -0.36
N GLY A 69 -3.30 -0.19 -0.82
CA GLY A 69 -1.96 -0.64 -0.54
C GLY A 69 -1.71 -2.09 -0.98
N LEU A 70 -1.06 -2.85 -0.11
CA LEU A 70 -0.78 -4.28 -0.30
C LEU A 70 -1.91 -5.18 0.21
N SER A 71 -2.95 -4.63 0.84
CA SER A 71 -4.01 -5.43 1.47
C SER A 71 -4.75 -6.38 0.51
N PRO A 72 -5.05 -6.03 -0.76
CA PRO A 72 -5.71 -6.97 -1.68
C PRO A 72 -4.83 -8.17 -2.01
N TRP A 73 -3.51 -7.95 -2.11
CA TRP A 73 -2.55 -9.03 -2.35
C TRP A 73 -2.47 -9.97 -1.15
N MET A 74 -2.42 -9.41 0.08
CA MET A 74 -2.45 -10.22 1.30
C MET A 74 -3.74 -11.05 1.40
N SER A 75 -4.89 -10.45 1.13
CA SER A 75 -6.18 -11.16 1.09
C SER A 75 -6.21 -12.25 0.02
N ALA A 76 -5.71 -11.97 -1.19
CA ALA A 76 -5.62 -12.96 -2.26
C ALA A 76 -4.71 -14.14 -1.88
N MET A 77 -3.58 -13.88 -1.22
CA MET A 77 -2.67 -14.93 -0.75
C MET A 77 -3.30 -15.82 0.32
N ILE A 78 -4.10 -15.25 1.24
CA ILE A 78 -4.85 -16.04 2.22
C ILE A 78 -5.87 -16.93 1.51
N LEU A 79 -6.65 -16.37 0.58
CA LEU A 79 -7.61 -17.14 -0.22
C LEU A 79 -6.93 -18.26 -1.02
N TRP A 80 -5.79 -17.96 -1.63
CA TRP A 80 -4.99 -18.93 -2.37
C TRP A 80 -4.47 -20.06 -1.48
N GLN A 81 -3.97 -19.73 -0.28
CA GLN A 81 -3.54 -20.72 0.70
C GLN A 81 -4.71 -21.60 1.14
N MET A 82 -5.86 -21.01 1.44
CA MET A 82 -7.06 -21.77 1.80
C MET A 82 -7.48 -22.74 0.69
N PHE A 83 -7.48 -22.27 -0.57
CA PHE A 83 -7.80 -23.11 -1.72
C PHE A 83 -6.79 -24.25 -1.90
N SER A 84 -5.49 -23.93 -1.84
CA SER A 84 -4.41 -24.92 -1.99
C SER A 84 -4.37 -25.96 -0.87
N TYR A 85 -4.80 -25.62 0.35
CA TYR A 85 -4.92 -26.58 1.44
C TYR A 85 -6.19 -27.43 1.36
N SER A 86 -7.22 -26.97 0.65
CA SER A 86 -8.49 -27.70 0.48
C SER A 86 -8.40 -28.88 -0.50
N GLU A 87 -7.39 -28.91 -1.37
CA GLU A 87 -7.16 -30.02 -2.31
C GLU A 87 -6.27 -31.15 -1.74
N LYS A 88 -5.94 -31.11 -0.44
CA LYS A 88 -5.28 -32.21 0.30
C LYS A 88 -6.24 -32.85 1.28
#